data_AF-X8AG09-F1
#
_entry.id   AF-X8AG09-F1
#
_cell.length_a   1.000
_cell.length_b   1.000
_cell.length_c   1.000
_cell.angle_alpha   90.00
_cell.angle_beta   90.00
_cell.angle_gamma   90.00
#
_symmetry.space_group_name_H-M   'P 1'
#
loop_
_entity.id
_entity.type
_entity.pdbx_description
1 polymer ?
#
loop_
_entity_poly.entity_id
_entity_poly.type
_entity_poly.pdbx_seq_one_letter_code
_entity_poly.pdbx_strand_id
1 'polypeptide(L)'
;MDVRLTAEQQQLRDAAAKFADDLGPGSVQALDDNARIARLDKQIEATGWRSLRSDGASGVEVAIVAEEFGRGLVDAPLLGPVLADDLARHLGVAEHATVAVDGRGIDTRGTSARWCSKARRCWPQISAPRATAPT
;
A
#
# COMPACT_ATOMS: atom_id res chain seq x y z
N MET A 1 13.49 1.61 -29.86
CA MET A 1 12.83 1.40 -28.56
C MET A 1 11.70 0.43 -28.81
N ASP A 2 11.74 -0.78 -28.27
CA ASP A 2 10.54 -1.65 -28.27
C ASP A 2 9.63 -1.18 -27.15
N VAL A 3 8.35 -1.00 -27.48
CA VAL A 3 7.32 -0.47 -26.58
C VAL A 3 6.35 -1.57 -26.12
N ARG A 4 6.57 -2.81 -26.58
CA ARG A 4 5.76 -3.96 -26.19
C ARG A 4 6.16 -4.44 -24.80
N LEU A 5 5.17 -4.95 -24.07
CA LEU A 5 5.41 -5.65 -22.82
C LEU A 5 6.15 -6.96 -23.09
N THR A 6 7.06 -7.32 -22.19
CA THR A 6 7.61 -8.69 -22.15
C THR A 6 6.53 -9.69 -21.72
N ALA A 7 6.81 -10.99 -21.84
CA ALA A 7 5.87 -12.02 -21.41
C ALA A 7 5.58 -11.93 -19.89
N GLU A 8 6.59 -11.64 -19.09
CA GLU A 8 6.48 -11.48 -17.63
C GLU A 8 5.66 -10.24 -17.28
N GLN A 9 5.87 -9.13 -18.00
CA GLN A 9 5.08 -7.91 -17.84
C GLN A 9 3.62 -8.11 -18.25
N GLN A 10 3.36 -8.89 -19.29
CA GLN A 10 2.01 -9.26 -19.68
C GLN A 10 1.34 -10.14 -18.61
N GLN A 11 2.06 -11.11 -18.04
CA GLN A 11 1.55 -11.93 -16.94
C GLN A 11 1.25 -11.09 -15.69
N LEU A 12 2.12 -10.13 -15.35
CA LEU A 12 1.91 -9.19 -14.26
C LEU A 12 0.64 -8.36 -14.48
N ARG A 13 0.47 -7.84 -15.70
CA ARG A 13 -0.72 -7.09 -16.10
C ARG A 13 -1.98 -7.93 -15.95
N ASP A 14 -1.98 -9.16 -16.47
CA ASP A 14 -3.14 -10.05 -16.41
C ASP A 14 -3.49 -10.42 -14.96
N ALA A 15 -2.48 -10.62 -14.11
CA ALA A 15 -2.67 -10.88 -12.69
C ALA A 15 -3.24 -9.66 -11.94
N ALA A 16 -2.75 -8.45 -12.23
CA ALA A 16 -3.24 -7.22 -11.64
C ALA A 16 -4.67 -6.89 -12.10
N ALA A 17 -4.98 -7.09 -13.39
CA ALA A 17 -6.31 -6.93 -13.94
C ALA A 17 -7.30 -7.89 -13.27
N LYS A 18 -6.95 -9.18 -13.17
CA LYS A 18 -7.77 -10.17 -12.48
C LYS A 18 -7.99 -9.82 -11.00
N PHE A 19 -6.95 -9.37 -10.32
CA PHE A 19 -7.04 -8.93 -8.93
C PHE A 19 -8.03 -7.77 -8.78
N ALA A 20 -7.96 -6.80 -9.68
CA ALA A 20 -8.83 -5.64 -9.70
C ALA A 20 -10.29 -6.02 -10.00
N ASP A 21 -10.53 -6.94 -10.93
CA ASP A 21 -11.86 -7.47 -11.21
C ASP A 21 -12.47 -8.22 -10.01
N ASP A 22 -11.66 -9.01 -9.31
CA ASP A 22 -12.13 -9.85 -8.20
C ASP A 22 -12.38 -9.06 -6.90
N LEU A 23 -11.67 -7.94 -6.69
CA LEU A 23 -11.65 -7.21 -5.39
C LEU A 23 -11.95 -5.71 -5.48
N GLY A 24 -12.02 -5.15 -6.68
CA GLY A 24 -12.40 -3.76 -6.89
C GLY A 24 -13.85 -3.47 -6.47
N PRO A 25 -14.20 -2.20 -6.20
CA PRO A 25 -15.59 -1.80 -5.98
C PRO A 25 -16.48 -2.13 -7.19
N GLY A 26 -17.48 -2.98 -6.99
CA GLY A 26 -18.58 -3.16 -7.96
C GLY A 26 -19.58 -2.00 -7.99
N SER A 27 -19.55 -1.12 -6.98
CA SER A 27 -20.38 0.09 -6.89
C SER A 27 -19.75 1.12 -5.95
N VAL A 28 -20.26 2.35 -5.97
CA VAL A 28 -19.83 3.41 -5.05
C VAL A 28 -20.13 3.03 -3.59
N GLN A 29 -21.24 2.34 -3.32
CA GLN A 29 -21.59 1.88 -1.97
C GLN A 29 -20.58 0.88 -1.43
N ALA A 30 -19.94 0.10 -2.31
CA ALA A 30 -18.93 -0.84 -1.90
C ALA A 30 -17.70 -0.13 -1.30
N LEU A 31 -17.44 1.14 -1.62
CA LEU A 31 -16.30 1.91 -1.06
C LEU A 31 -16.34 2.03 0.48
N ASP A 32 -17.52 1.90 1.09
CA ASP A 32 -17.67 1.90 2.56
C ASP A 32 -17.88 0.48 3.13
N ASP A 33 -17.79 -0.56 2.29
CA ASP A 33 -17.90 -1.96 2.71
C ASP A 33 -16.61 -2.43 3.40
N ASN A 34 -16.59 -2.31 4.72
CA ASN A 34 -15.47 -2.71 5.57
C ASN A 34 -15.06 -4.19 5.40
N ALA A 35 -15.99 -5.10 5.09
CA ALA A 35 -15.66 -6.51 4.92
C ALA A 35 -14.87 -6.73 3.62
N ARG A 36 -15.29 -6.07 2.54
CA ARG A 36 -14.55 -6.07 1.27
C ARG A 36 -13.20 -5.39 1.42
N ILE A 37 -13.13 -4.23 2.08
CA ILE A 37 -11.88 -3.50 2.37
C ILE A 37 -10.88 -4.38 3.14
N ALA A 38 -11.35 -5.08 4.18
CA ALA A 38 -10.49 -5.98 4.96
C ALA A 38 -9.98 -7.17 4.11
N ARG A 39 -10.83 -7.72 3.23
CA ARG A 39 -10.43 -8.76 2.28
C ARG A 39 -9.38 -8.24 1.29
N LEU A 40 -9.59 -7.04 0.74
CA LEU A 40 -8.66 -6.38 -0.17
C LEU A 40 -7.29 -6.21 0.50
N ASP A 41 -7.24 -5.66 1.70
CA ASP A 41 -5.97 -5.45 2.43
C ASP A 41 -5.21 -6.75 2.66
N LYS A 42 -5.92 -7.81 3.09
CA LYS A 42 -5.32 -9.12 3.29
C LYS A 42 -4.72 -9.67 1.99
N GLN A 43 -5.39 -9.46 0.86
CA GLN A 43 -4.93 -9.97 -0.42
C GLN A 43 -3.75 -9.15 -0.97
N ILE A 44 -3.73 -7.83 -0.78
CA ILE A 44 -2.58 -6.99 -1.16
C ILE A 44 -1.33 -7.37 -0.38
N GLU A 45 -1.48 -7.62 0.93
CA GLU A 45 -0.36 -8.07 1.75
C GLU A 45 0.17 -9.42 1.28
N ALA A 46 -0.72 -10.36 0.95
CA ALA A 46 -0.34 -11.70 0.51
C ALA A 46 0.33 -11.74 -0.87
N THR A 47 -0.03 -10.82 -1.79
CA THR A 47 0.52 -10.80 -3.15
C THR A 47 1.84 -10.05 -3.27
N GLY A 48 2.20 -9.21 -2.30
CA GLY A 48 3.44 -8.42 -2.36
C GLY A 48 3.40 -7.27 -3.36
N TRP A 49 2.23 -6.77 -3.75
CA TRP A 49 2.14 -5.65 -4.70
C TRP A 49 2.90 -4.39 -4.24
N ARG A 50 3.06 -4.22 -2.93
CA ARG A 50 3.76 -3.08 -2.30
C ARG A 50 5.28 -3.29 -2.20
N SER A 51 5.77 -4.52 -2.34
CA SER A 51 7.19 -4.89 -2.23
C SER A 51 7.88 -5.12 -3.59
N LEU A 52 7.19 -4.81 -4.70
CA LEU A 52 7.75 -5.02 -6.04
C LEU A 52 9.13 -4.36 -6.22
N ARG A 53 9.36 -3.20 -5.60
CA ARG A 53 10.63 -2.47 -5.70
C ARG A 53 11.73 -3.14 -4.88
N SER A 54 11.43 -3.62 -3.68
CA SER A 54 12.35 -4.46 -2.91
C SER A 54 12.72 -5.74 -3.64
N ASP A 55 11.77 -6.31 -4.39
CA ASP A 55 11.92 -7.55 -5.16
C ASP A 55 12.65 -7.35 -6.51
N GLY A 56 13.09 -6.13 -6.80
CA GLY A 56 13.91 -5.80 -7.96
C GLY A 56 13.11 -5.42 -9.22
N ALA A 57 11.78 -5.34 -9.14
CA ALA A 57 10.96 -4.84 -10.24
C ALA A 57 11.30 -3.38 -10.55
N SER A 58 11.20 -2.98 -11.82
CA SER A 58 11.43 -1.61 -12.27
C SER A 58 10.21 -0.71 -12.02
N GLY A 59 10.32 0.57 -12.36
CA GLY A 59 9.17 1.47 -12.36
C GLY A 59 8.08 1.09 -13.38
N VAL A 60 8.42 0.31 -14.41
CA VAL A 60 7.45 -0.16 -15.41
C VAL A 60 6.48 -1.16 -14.81
N GLU A 61 6.97 -2.14 -14.05
CA GLU A 61 6.11 -3.13 -13.38
C GLU A 61 5.17 -2.46 -12.37
N VAL A 62 5.66 -1.46 -11.62
CA VAL A 62 4.83 -0.65 -10.72
C VAL A 62 3.75 0.11 -11.51
N ALA A 63 4.11 0.70 -12.65
CA ALA A 63 3.17 1.42 -13.50
C ALA A 63 2.10 0.51 -14.10
N ILE A 64 2.46 -0.71 -14.49
CA ILE A 64 1.50 -1.73 -14.97
C ILE A 64 0.47 -2.06 -13.89
N VAL A 65 0.92 -2.34 -12.66
CA VAL A 65 0.01 -2.63 -11.55
C VAL A 65 -0.87 -1.42 -11.22
N ALA A 66 -0.28 -0.23 -11.17
CA ALA A 66 -1.03 1.01 -10.93
C ALA A 66 -2.08 1.28 -12.02
N GLU A 67 -1.78 0.97 -13.29
CA GLU A 67 -2.72 1.10 -14.39
C GLU A 67 -3.93 0.18 -14.20
N GLU A 68 -3.70 -1.10 -13.91
CA GLU A 68 -4.81 -2.06 -13.75
C GLU A 68 -5.62 -1.78 -12.47
N PHE A 69 -4.96 -1.35 -11.38
CA PHE A 69 -5.66 -0.91 -10.17
C PHE A 69 -6.50 0.34 -10.43
N GLY A 70 -6.00 1.28 -11.24
CA GLY A 70 -6.75 2.45 -11.68
C GLY A 70 -7.96 2.08 -12.55
N ARG A 71 -7.82 1.12 -13.46
CA ARG A 71 -8.92 0.62 -14.31
C ARG A 71 -10.03 -0.04 -13.50
N GLY A 72 -9.68 -0.85 -12.49
CA GLY A 72 -10.65 -1.48 -11.60
C GLY A 72 -11.04 -0.65 -10.37
N LEU A 73 -10.60 0.61 -10.28
CA LEU A 73 -10.85 1.51 -9.15
C LEU A 73 -10.49 0.88 -7.79
N VAL A 74 -9.42 0.08 -7.74
CA VAL A 74 -8.98 -0.60 -6.52
C VAL A 74 -8.62 0.46 -5.49
N ASP A 75 -9.38 0.53 -4.41
CA ASP A 75 -9.32 1.58 -3.41
C ASP A 75 -8.25 1.29 -2.34
N ALA A 76 -7.06 0.88 -2.79
CA ALA A 76 -5.96 0.46 -1.94
C ALA A 76 -4.78 1.43 -1.89
N PRO A 77 -4.13 1.57 -0.72
CA PRO A 77 -2.79 2.14 -0.61
C PRO A 77 -1.80 1.41 -1.52
N LEU A 78 -1.18 2.12 -2.45
CA LEU A 78 -0.20 1.55 -3.38
C LEU A 78 1.01 2.46 -3.57
N LEU A 79 0.80 3.70 -4.03
CA LEU A 79 1.90 4.57 -4.44
C LEU A 79 2.80 4.94 -3.24
N GLY A 80 2.20 5.36 -2.14
CA GLY A 80 2.94 5.71 -0.93
C GLY A 80 3.77 4.54 -0.38
N PRO A 81 3.16 3.36 -0.15
CA PRO A 81 3.88 2.16 0.27
C PRO A 81 4.98 1.70 -0.68
N VAL A 82 4.75 1.69 -2.01
CA VAL A 82 5.78 1.26 -2.98
C VAL A 82 6.99 2.20 -2.99
N LEU A 83 6.76 3.51 -2.85
CA LEU A 83 7.84 4.49 -2.75
C LEU A 83 8.60 4.35 -1.42
N ALA A 84 7.88 4.09 -0.33
CA ALA A 84 8.49 3.84 0.97
C ALA A 84 9.31 2.55 0.98
N ASP A 85 8.82 1.49 0.34
CA ASP A 85 9.52 0.21 0.13
C ASP A 85 10.81 0.38 -0.68
N ASP A 86 10.77 1.11 -1.80
CA ASP A 86 11.98 1.38 -2.58
C ASP A 86 13.02 2.16 -1.76
N LEU A 87 12.59 3.16 -0.98
CA LEU A 87 13.48 3.90 -0.11
C LEU A 87 14.05 3.03 1.01
N ALA A 88 13.20 2.22 1.64
CA ALA A 88 13.57 1.27 2.68
C ALA A 88 14.65 0.29 2.19
N ARG A 89 14.52 -0.23 0.97
CA ARG A 89 15.55 -1.07 0.33
C ARG A 89 16.92 -0.38 0.26
N HIS A 90 16.95 0.91 -0.10
CA HIS A 90 18.22 1.65 -0.22
C HIS A 90 18.83 2.04 1.14
N LEU A 91 17.99 2.18 2.18
CA LEU A 91 18.42 2.58 3.52
C LEU A 91 18.64 1.41 4.48
N GLY A 92 18.20 0.20 4.13
CA GLY A 92 18.29 -0.98 4.98
C GLY A 92 17.38 -0.94 6.21
N VAL A 93 16.22 -0.28 6.10
CA VAL A 93 15.24 -0.14 7.19
C VAL A 93 14.00 -0.97 6.85
N ALA A 94 13.53 -1.82 7.77
CA ALA A 94 12.39 -2.70 7.53
C ALA A 94 11.15 -2.22 8.31
N GLU A 95 10.35 -1.35 7.70
CA GLU A 95 9.08 -0.90 8.29
C GLU A 95 7.96 -0.76 7.24
N HIS A 96 6.73 -1.10 7.64
CA HIS A 96 5.52 -0.78 6.87
C HIS A 96 5.25 0.73 6.95
N ALA A 97 5.83 1.46 6.01
CA ALA A 97 5.76 2.90 5.95
C ALA A 97 4.97 3.37 4.71
N THR A 98 4.68 4.67 4.71
CA THR A 98 4.23 5.37 3.50
C THR A 98 4.93 6.72 3.43
N VAL A 99 4.90 7.32 2.24
CA VAL A 99 5.45 8.66 2.00
C VAL A 99 4.51 9.71 2.58
N ALA A 100 5.13 10.80 3.02
CA ALA A 100 4.41 11.96 3.44
C ALA A 100 5.09 13.25 3.01
N VAL A 101 4.28 14.24 2.70
CA VAL A 101 4.68 15.53 2.16
C VAL A 101 4.06 16.60 3.04
N ASP A 102 4.88 17.53 3.54
CA ASP A 102 4.44 18.64 4.41
C ASP A 102 3.58 18.22 5.62
N GLY A 103 3.92 17.09 6.25
CA GLY A 103 3.16 16.58 7.41
C GLY A 103 1.97 15.72 7.05
N ARG A 104 1.64 15.58 5.76
CA ARG A 104 0.49 14.81 5.30
C ARG A 104 0.94 13.46 4.77
N GLY A 105 0.49 12.39 5.44
CA GLY A 105 0.63 11.04 4.93
C GLY A 105 -0.27 10.78 3.72
N ILE A 106 0.28 10.13 2.71
CA ILE A 106 -0.44 9.61 1.55
C ILE A 106 -0.66 8.12 1.78
N ASP A 107 -1.76 7.52 1.32
CA ASP A 107 -1.92 6.06 1.35
C ASP A 107 -1.67 5.43 2.74
N THR A 108 -2.17 6.06 3.80
CA THR A 108 -1.79 5.71 5.18
C THR A 108 -2.55 4.50 5.74
N ARG A 109 -3.58 4.00 5.05
CA ARG A 109 -4.37 2.87 5.54
C ARG A 109 -3.49 1.63 5.69
N GLY A 110 -3.47 1.05 6.89
CA GLY A 110 -2.63 -0.10 7.21
C GLY A 110 -1.15 0.22 7.53
N THR A 111 -0.72 1.48 7.52
CA THR A 111 0.64 1.86 7.93
C THR A 111 0.74 2.16 9.42
N SER A 112 1.84 1.73 10.05
CA SER A 112 2.13 1.95 11.47
C SER A 112 2.99 3.19 11.71
N ALA A 113 3.42 3.90 10.66
CA ALA A 113 4.35 5.01 10.75
C ALA A 113 3.71 6.26 11.39
N ARG A 114 4.23 6.60 12.58
CA ARG A 114 3.97 7.82 13.34
C ARG A 114 4.82 8.95 12.73
N TRP A 115 4.21 10.10 12.45
CA TRP A 115 4.93 11.24 11.88
C TRP A 115 5.90 11.89 12.88
N CYS A 116 7.08 12.23 12.36
CA CYS A 116 8.11 13.01 13.05
C CYS A 116 8.39 14.25 12.20
N SER A 117 7.82 15.41 12.57
CA SER A 117 8.19 16.68 11.94
C SER A 117 9.51 17.20 12.52
N LYS A 118 10.19 18.09 11.77
CA LYS A 118 11.49 18.70 12.09
C LYS A 118 11.62 19.37 13.47
N ALA A 119 10.57 19.40 14.29
CA ALA A 119 10.58 19.96 15.64
C ALA A 119 10.27 18.87 16.71
N ARG A 120 11.31 18.12 17.10
CA ARG A 120 11.52 17.44 18.40
C ARG A 120 10.26 17.01 19.20
N ARG A 121 9.83 15.76 19.01
CA ARG A 121 9.62 14.71 20.05
C ARG A 121 8.66 13.63 19.54
N CYS A 122 9.13 12.39 19.47
CA CYS A 122 8.26 11.23 19.49
C CYS A 122 7.51 11.22 20.83
N TRP A 123 6.19 11.30 20.82
CA TRP A 123 5.37 11.06 22.00
C TRP A 123 4.75 9.66 21.91
N PRO A 124 4.90 8.79 22.95
CA PRO A 124 4.16 7.55 23.03
C PRO A 124 2.77 7.85 23.58
N GLN A 125 1.74 7.30 22.95
CA GLN A 125 0.72 6.55 23.70
C GLN A 125 -0.24 5.87 22.73
N ILE A 126 -0.16 4.55 22.76
CA ILE A 126 -1.34 3.71 22.66
C ILE A 126 -2.06 3.90 23.99
N SER A 127 -3.25 4.50 23.95
CA SER A 127 -4.16 4.49 25.09
C SER A 127 -4.75 3.08 25.21
N ALA A 128 -4.09 2.20 25.96
CA ALA A 128 -4.77 1.05 26.53
C ALA A 128 -5.71 1.56 27.65
N PRO A 129 -6.95 1.03 27.78
CA PRO A 129 -7.83 1.41 28.88
C PRO A 129 -7.18 1.03 30.21
N ARG A 130 -7.08 1.99 31.14
CA ARG A 130 -6.59 1.74 32.50
C ARG A 130 -7.48 0.68 33.15
N ALA A 131 -6.90 -0.46 33.52
CA ALA A 131 -7.48 -1.34 34.50
C ALA A 131 -7.61 -0.57 35.83
N THR A 132 -8.84 -0.45 36.33
CA THR A 132 -9.13 0.04 37.68
C THR A 132 -8.69 -1.02 38.69
N ALA A 133 -7.77 -0.67 39.58
CA ALA A 133 -7.47 -1.50 40.76
C ALA A 133 -8.49 -1.19 41.88
N PRO A 134 -8.89 -2.20 42.68
CA PRO A 134 -9.93 -2.08 43.69
C PRO A 134 -9.45 -1.32 44.94
N THR A 135 -10.41 -0.67 45.60
CA THR A 135 -10.32 0.04 46.90
C THR A 135 -9.77 -0.80 48.03
#